data_AF-A0A7R9ZUP0-F1
#
_entry.id   AF-A0A7R9ZUP0-F1
#
_cell.length_a   1.000
_cell.length_b   1.000
_cell.length_c   1.000
_cell.angle_alpha   90.00
_cell.angle_beta   90.00
_cell.angle_gamma   90.00
#
_symmetry.space_group_name_H-M   'P 1'
#
loop_
_entity.id
_entity.type
_entity.pdbx_description
1 polymer ?
#
loop_
_entity_poly.entity_id
_entity_poly.type
_entity_poly.pdbx_seq_one_letter_code
_entity_poly.pdbx_strand_id
1 'polypeptide(L)'
;CFLWKPAGWTVTVVNSGNRGGPGSSPAAGPKPRSGGGPELQRWLAGVMGPVHPIALDAGVSHGLLHRLDRDTSGAVLWATSYSGYYGGLLHFAAGRVRKEYVCLCHGWLPQFPQNLQASLLEPPPQRCFTRTIISHRGKPASTEIVAVAHLVDAAVGTISLADVRIHTGRRHQIRAHFGYMGHPLVGDTAYGASRADRYPHVFLHARALGIRSEGIALRAVVSLPPELVQV
;
A
#
# COMPACT_ATOMS: atom_id res chain seq x y z
N CYS A 1 14.07 0.41 -9.85
CA CYS A 1 14.58 -0.29 -8.65
C CYS A 1 13.44 -0.63 -7.71
N PHE A 2 13.62 -1.66 -6.88
CA PHE A 2 12.68 -2.00 -5.81
C PHE A 2 13.29 -1.60 -4.47
N LEU A 3 12.51 -0.94 -3.63
CA LEU A 3 12.85 -0.54 -2.28
C LEU A 3 12.03 -1.36 -1.30
N TRP A 4 12.56 -1.59 -0.11
CA TRP A 4 11.78 -2.11 1.01
C TRP A 4 11.39 -0.97 1.94
N LYS A 5 10.09 -0.85 2.24
CA LYS A 5 9.55 0.11 3.20
C LYS A 5 9.22 -0.60 4.53
N PRO A 6 9.77 -0.17 5.67
CA PRO A 6 9.34 -0.63 6.99
C PRO A 6 7.91 -0.14 7.33
N ALA A 7 7.24 -0.81 8.28
CA ALA A 7 6.02 -0.27 8.89
C ALA A 7 6.31 1.05 9.64
N GLY A 8 5.31 1.91 9.79
CA GLY A 8 5.44 3.23 10.43
C GLY A 8 6.04 4.33 9.54
N TRP A 9 6.70 3.97 8.43
CA TRP A 9 7.24 4.93 7.46
C TRP A 9 6.16 5.43 6.50
N THR A 10 6.21 6.71 6.14
CA THR A 10 5.27 7.29 5.18
C THR A 10 5.87 7.37 3.77
N VAL A 11 5.00 7.23 2.76
CA VAL A 11 5.33 7.45 1.34
C VAL A 11 4.27 8.38 0.76
N THR A 12 4.73 9.49 0.20
CA THR A 12 3.88 10.45 -0.49
C THR A 12 4.28 10.50 -1.96
N VAL A 13 3.27 10.38 -2.83
CA VAL A 13 3.43 10.56 -4.28
C VAL A 13 2.51 11.68 -4.74
N VAL A 14 3.00 12.51 -5.66
CA VAL A 14 2.24 13.60 -6.25
C VAL A 14 1.19 13.00 -7.19
N ASN A 15 -0.08 13.35 -6.97
CA ASN A 15 -1.17 12.89 -7.84
C ASN A 15 -1.10 13.64 -9.17
N SER A 16 -0.90 12.91 -10.27
CA SER A 16 -0.85 13.46 -11.64
C SER A 16 -2.15 14.13 -12.12
N GLY A 17 -3.27 13.94 -11.40
CA GLY A 17 -4.57 14.53 -11.71
C GLY A 17 -4.81 15.95 -11.17
N ASN A 18 -3.84 16.58 -10.51
CA ASN A 18 -4.00 17.94 -9.96
C ASN A 18 -2.86 18.87 -10.41
N ARG A 19 -2.51 18.85 -11.70
CA ARG A 19 -1.69 19.93 -12.27
C ARG A 19 -2.60 21.14 -12.47
N GLY A 20 -2.60 22.05 -11.51
CA GLY A 20 -3.13 23.39 -11.71
C GLY A 20 -2.46 24.02 -12.93
N GLY A 21 -3.21 24.80 -13.70
CA GLY A 21 -2.74 25.48 -14.90
C GLY A 21 -1.49 26.35 -14.66
N PRO A 22 -0.79 26.75 -15.74
CA PRO A 22 0.45 27.49 -15.64
C PRO A 22 0.16 28.87 -15.02
N GLY A 23 0.58 29.08 -13.78
CA GLY A 23 0.33 30.32 -13.03
C GLY A 23 0.17 30.14 -11.51
N SER A 24 0.03 28.91 -11.00
CA SER A 24 0.08 28.68 -9.56
C SER A 24 1.51 28.39 -9.11
N SER A 25 2.08 29.28 -8.27
CA SER A 25 3.24 28.97 -7.42
C SER A 25 3.10 27.57 -6.83
N PRO A 26 4.18 26.79 -6.67
CA PRO A 26 4.08 25.47 -6.07
C PRO A 26 3.48 25.65 -4.68
N ALA A 27 2.19 25.36 -4.54
CA ALA A 27 1.51 25.41 -3.27
C ALA A 27 2.31 24.49 -2.36
N ALA A 28 2.87 25.06 -1.29
CA ALA A 28 3.66 24.36 -0.31
C ALA A 28 2.96 23.02 -0.03
N GLY A 29 3.65 21.92 -0.34
CA GLY A 29 3.14 20.59 -0.09
C GLY A 29 2.60 20.50 1.34
N PRO A 30 1.57 19.67 1.59
CA PRO A 30 0.91 19.63 2.89
C PRO A 30 1.96 19.58 4.01
N LYS A 31 1.96 20.60 4.88
CA LYS A 31 2.92 20.70 6.00
C LYS A 31 2.92 19.35 6.74
N PRO A 32 4.10 18.79 7.05
CA PRO A 32 4.18 17.53 7.78
C PRO A 32 3.45 17.70 9.11
N ARG A 33 2.47 16.83 9.38
CA ARG A 33 1.79 16.78 10.68
C ARG A 33 2.84 16.42 11.72
N SER A 34 3.04 17.26 12.73
CA SER A 34 3.87 16.99 13.89
C SER A 34 3.41 15.67 14.54
N GLY A 35 4.25 14.63 14.45
CA GLY A 35 3.93 13.24 14.82
C GLY A 35 4.11 12.22 13.67
N GLY A 36 4.49 12.66 12.47
CA GLY A 36 4.81 11.78 11.33
C GLY A 36 6.08 10.96 11.58
N GLY A 37 6.00 9.64 11.42
CA GLY A 37 7.19 8.77 11.37
C GLY A 37 8.08 9.11 10.17
N PRO A 38 9.19 8.39 9.97
CA PRO A 38 10.15 8.72 8.92
C PRO A 38 9.50 8.72 7.52
N GLU A 39 10.00 9.60 6.64
CA GLU A 39 9.50 9.76 5.28
C GLU A 39 10.45 9.12 4.28
N LEU A 40 9.96 8.18 3.46
CA LEU A 40 10.79 7.47 2.49
C LEU A 40 11.40 8.42 1.46
N GLN A 41 10.64 9.42 0.98
CA GLN A 41 11.13 10.44 0.05
C GLN A 41 12.29 11.26 0.61
N ARG A 42 12.25 11.59 1.91
CA ARG A 42 13.32 12.38 2.56
C ARG A 42 14.59 11.55 2.71
N TRP A 43 14.44 10.27 3.08
CA TRP A 43 15.56 9.33 3.13
C TRP A 43 16.19 9.12 1.75
N LEU A 44 15.37 8.93 0.71
CA LEU A 44 15.84 8.80 -0.68
C LEU A 44 16.61 10.03 -1.14
N ALA A 45 16.09 11.24 -0.89
CA ALA A 45 16.78 12.47 -1.23
C ALA A 45 18.16 12.55 -0.57
N GLY A 46 18.28 12.17 0.71
CA GLY A 46 19.55 12.19 1.43
C GLY A 46 20.56 11.14 0.98
N VAL A 47 20.12 9.91 0.73
CA VAL A 47 21.01 8.78 0.43
C VAL A 47 21.30 8.64 -1.06
N MET A 48 20.26 8.78 -1.89
CA MET A 48 20.35 8.54 -3.33
C MET A 48 20.50 9.82 -4.15
N GLY A 49 20.20 11.00 -3.59
CA GLY A 49 20.31 12.30 -4.26
C GLY A 49 21.67 12.55 -4.95
N PRO A 50 22.82 12.25 -4.32
CA PRO A 50 24.13 12.45 -4.95
C PRO A 50 24.36 11.62 -6.22
N VAL A 51 23.70 10.47 -6.35
CA VAL A 51 23.89 9.53 -7.48
C VAL A 51 22.74 9.62 -8.49
N HIS A 52 21.54 9.92 -8.01
CA HIS A 52 20.30 9.96 -8.79
C HIS A 52 19.59 11.29 -8.57
N PRO A 53 19.80 12.29 -9.44
CA PRO A 53 19.20 13.63 -9.30
C PRO A 53 17.68 13.62 -9.14
N ILE A 54 16.99 12.64 -9.74
CA ILE A 54 15.54 12.47 -9.60
C ILE A 54 15.08 12.31 -8.14
N ALA A 55 15.93 11.80 -7.25
CA ALA A 55 15.61 11.66 -5.82
C ALA A 55 15.46 13.04 -5.13
N LEU A 56 15.98 14.11 -5.71
CA LEU A 56 15.86 15.48 -5.18
C LEU A 56 14.63 16.21 -5.75
N ASP A 57 13.99 15.67 -6.79
CA ASP A 57 12.91 16.32 -7.51
C ASP A 57 11.53 15.94 -6.94
N ALA A 58 10.98 16.84 -6.13
CA ALA A 58 9.65 16.69 -5.54
C ALA A 58 8.53 16.69 -6.60
N GLY A 59 8.73 17.34 -7.75
CA GLY A 59 7.74 17.42 -8.84
C GLY A 59 7.44 16.06 -9.48
N VAL A 60 8.38 15.13 -9.40
CA VAL A 60 8.23 13.73 -9.82
C VAL A 60 8.24 12.77 -8.64
N SER A 61 7.77 13.21 -7.48
CA SER A 61 7.66 12.38 -6.27
C SER A 61 9.00 11.75 -5.85
N HIS A 62 10.12 12.42 -6.09
CA HIS A 62 11.45 11.89 -5.81
C HIS A 62 11.75 10.56 -6.55
N GLY A 63 11.06 10.30 -7.67
CA GLY A 63 11.11 9.05 -8.42
C GLY A 63 10.22 7.92 -7.90
N LEU A 64 9.44 8.13 -6.82
CA LEU A 64 8.52 7.12 -6.27
C LEU A 64 7.29 6.95 -7.18
N LEU A 65 7.02 5.72 -7.60
CA LEU A 65 5.97 5.43 -8.58
C LEU A 65 4.60 5.12 -7.95
N HIS A 66 4.58 4.70 -6.69
CA HIS A 66 3.37 4.46 -5.93
C HIS A 66 3.66 4.59 -4.43
N ARG A 67 2.61 4.47 -3.63
CA ARG A 67 2.69 4.50 -2.16
C ARG A 67 2.23 3.18 -1.55
N LEU A 68 2.63 2.99 -0.30
CA LEU A 68 2.03 2.06 0.66
C LEU A 68 1.44 2.88 1.81
N ASP A 69 0.47 2.32 2.53
CA ASP A 69 -0.03 2.94 3.76
C ASP A 69 1.10 2.99 4.81
N ARG A 70 0.98 3.89 5.79
CA ARG A 70 2.03 4.13 6.80
C ARG A 70 2.46 2.82 7.47
N ASP A 71 1.50 2.04 7.91
CA ASP A 71 1.76 0.83 8.70
C ASP A 71 1.85 -0.44 7.85
N THR A 72 1.70 -0.33 6.53
CA THR A 72 1.96 -1.43 5.59
C THR A 72 3.44 -1.48 5.27
N SER A 73 4.08 -2.63 5.44
CA SER A 73 5.48 -2.84 5.06
C SER A 73 5.62 -3.45 3.67
N GLY A 74 6.83 -3.53 3.11
CA GLY A 74 7.13 -4.31 1.90
C GLY A 74 7.60 -3.50 0.71
N ALA A 75 7.43 -4.06 -0.49
CA ALA A 75 8.02 -3.57 -1.73
C ALA A 75 7.40 -2.25 -2.21
N VAL A 76 8.27 -1.29 -2.56
CA VAL A 76 7.92 -0.04 -3.25
C VAL A 76 8.76 0.11 -4.50
N LEU A 77 8.15 0.49 -5.62
CA LEU A 77 8.89 0.76 -6.86
C LEU A 77 9.37 2.20 -6.91
N TRP A 78 10.65 2.35 -7.26
CA TRP A 78 11.33 3.63 -7.39
C TRP A 78 12.11 3.71 -8.71
N ALA A 79 11.98 4.82 -9.41
CA ALA A 79 12.72 5.11 -10.62
C ALA A 79 14.00 5.91 -10.31
N THR A 80 15.11 5.47 -10.87
CA THR A 80 16.43 6.10 -10.75
C THR A 80 16.69 7.18 -11.81
N SER A 81 15.78 7.33 -12.78
CA SER A 81 15.86 8.30 -13.86
C SER A 81 14.46 8.78 -14.27
N TYR A 82 14.39 9.94 -14.94
CA TYR A 82 13.14 10.51 -15.43
C TYR A 82 12.46 9.62 -16.49
N SER A 83 13.23 9.04 -17.40
CA SER A 83 12.71 8.09 -18.39
C SER A 83 12.10 6.86 -17.73
N GLY A 84 12.77 6.29 -16.72
CA GLY A 84 12.26 5.19 -15.92
C GLY A 84 11.01 5.56 -15.13
N TYR A 85 10.92 6.79 -14.65
CA TYR A 85 9.75 7.29 -13.92
C TYR A 85 8.52 7.36 -14.82
N TYR A 86 8.61 8.05 -15.96
CA TYR A 86 7.46 8.15 -16.87
C TYR A 86 7.09 6.80 -17.50
N GLY A 87 8.08 5.98 -17.87
CA GLY A 87 7.83 4.60 -18.33
C GLY A 87 7.14 3.75 -17.25
N GLY A 88 7.57 3.86 -16.00
CA GLY A 88 6.93 3.21 -14.85
C GLY A 88 5.48 3.65 -14.65
N LEU A 89 5.19 4.95 -14.75
CA LEU A 89 3.83 5.47 -14.64
C LEU A 89 2.92 4.92 -15.74
N LEU A 90 3.41 4.75 -16.97
CA LEU A 90 2.65 4.12 -18.05
C LEU A 90 2.29 2.67 -17.72
N HIS A 91 3.20 1.90 -17.12
CA HIS A 91 2.90 0.53 -16.66
C HIS A 91 1.82 0.51 -15.57
N PHE A 92 1.84 1.45 -14.63
CA PHE A 92 0.78 1.59 -13.63
C PHE A 92 -0.57 1.96 -14.26
N ALA A 93 -0.57 2.94 -15.17
CA ALA A 93 -1.79 3.37 -15.87
C ALA A 93 -2.40 2.25 -16.72
N ALA A 94 -1.56 1.43 -17.36
CA ALA A 94 -1.97 0.28 -18.16
C ALA A 94 -2.35 -0.97 -17.34
N GLY A 95 -2.31 -0.91 -16.00
CA GLY A 95 -2.60 -2.07 -15.15
C GLY A 95 -1.60 -3.23 -15.29
N ARG A 96 -0.37 -2.95 -15.75
CA ARG A 96 0.68 -3.96 -16.03
C ARG A 96 1.56 -4.28 -14.82
N VAL A 97 1.29 -3.64 -13.68
CA VAL A 97 2.02 -3.85 -12.43
C VAL A 97 1.30 -4.89 -11.58
N ARG A 98 1.96 -6.03 -11.33
CA ARG A 98 1.48 -7.07 -10.43
C ARG A 98 1.87 -6.73 -9.00
N LYS A 99 0.89 -6.71 -8.10
CA LYS A 99 1.06 -6.40 -6.67
C LYS A 99 0.49 -7.53 -5.83
N GLU A 100 1.33 -8.14 -5.03
CA GLU A 100 1.01 -9.29 -4.18
C GLU A 100 1.36 -8.96 -2.73
N TYR A 101 0.46 -9.31 -1.83
CA TYR A 101 0.51 -9.00 -0.41
C TYR A 101 0.29 -10.26 0.41
N VAL A 102 0.76 -10.22 1.65
CA VAL A 102 0.41 -11.16 2.70
C VAL A 102 -0.21 -10.39 3.84
N CYS A 103 -1.25 -10.95 4.46
CA CYS A 103 -1.85 -10.41 5.66
C CYS A 103 -2.33 -11.50 6.62
N LEU A 104 -2.44 -11.15 7.89
CA LEU A 104 -3.25 -11.90 8.86
C LEU A 104 -4.61 -11.22 9.01
N CYS A 105 -5.67 -12.01 9.07
CA CYS A 105 -7.02 -11.53 9.29
C CYS A 105 -7.79 -12.42 10.25
N HIS A 106 -8.78 -11.82 10.93
CA HIS A 106 -9.67 -12.53 11.85
C HIS A 106 -10.67 -13.43 11.11
N GLY A 107 -11.04 -14.53 11.75
CA GLY A 107 -11.99 -15.51 11.24
C GLY A 107 -11.38 -16.54 10.29
N TRP A 108 -12.25 -17.40 9.78
CA TRP A 108 -11.88 -18.52 8.90
C TRP A 108 -12.10 -18.14 7.43
N LEU A 109 -11.03 -17.85 6.69
CA LEU A 109 -11.10 -17.63 5.25
C LEU A 109 -11.02 -18.95 4.46
N PRO A 110 -11.66 -19.05 3.28
CA PRO A 110 -11.51 -20.23 2.43
C PRO A 110 -10.09 -20.40 1.86
N GLN A 111 -9.62 -21.65 1.75
CA GLN A 111 -8.33 -22.00 1.12
C GLN A 111 -8.41 -22.15 -0.42
N PHE A 112 -9.45 -21.61 -1.04
CA PHE A 112 -9.59 -21.53 -2.49
C PHE A 112 -9.74 -20.06 -2.90
N PRO A 113 -9.30 -19.69 -4.12
CA PRO A 113 -9.32 -18.30 -4.55
C PRO A 113 -10.72 -17.67 -4.47
N GLN A 114 -10.79 -16.48 -3.87
CA GLN A 114 -11.94 -15.60 -3.81
C GLN A 114 -11.63 -14.32 -4.57
N ASN A 115 -12.58 -13.84 -5.37
CA ASN A 115 -12.46 -12.58 -6.08
C ASN A 115 -13.49 -11.58 -5.55
N LEU A 116 -13.04 -10.60 -4.77
CA LEU A 116 -13.91 -9.55 -4.26
C LEU A 116 -13.88 -8.33 -5.18
N GLN A 117 -15.04 -8.01 -5.75
CA GLN A 117 -15.27 -6.80 -6.52
C GLN A 117 -16.24 -5.88 -5.77
N ALA A 118 -15.70 -4.85 -5.14
CA ALA A 118 -16.49 -3.88 -4.39
C ALA A 118 -15.89 -2.48 -4.54
N SER A 119 -16.71 -1.52 -4.99
CA SER A 119 -16.29 -0.13 -5.21
C SER A 119 -15.95 0.58 -3.89
N LEU A 120 -14.92 1.41 -3.95
CA LEU A 120 -14.33 2.10 -2.81
C LEU A 120 -14.44 3.60 -2.95
N LEU A 121 -15.05 4.25 -1.97
CA LEU A 121 -15.21 5.69 -1.89
C LEU A 121 -14.28 6.25 -0.82
N GLU A 122 -13.51 7.27 -1.19
CA GLU A 122 -12.78 8.11 -0.26
C GLU A 122 -13.70 9.26 0.17
N PRO A 123 -14.21 9.27 1.40
CA PRO A 123 -15.03 10.37 1.89
C PRO A 123 -14.19 11.64 2.05
N PRO A 124 -14.81 12.82 2.07
CA PRO A 124 -14.13 14.06 2.41
C PRO A 124 -13.42 13.94 3.76
N PRO A 125 -12.25 14.56 3.93
CA PRO A 125 -11.53 14.50 5.20
C PRO A 125 -12.35 15.12 6.33
N GLN A 126 -12.91 14.27 7.20
CA GLN A 126 -13.44 14.71 8.50
C GLN A 126 -12.29 14.85 9.51
N ARG A 127 -12.47 15.75 10.50
CA ARG A 127 -11.44 16.31 11.39
C ARG A 127 -10.42 15.34 12.01
N CYS A 128 -10.68 14.03 12.09
CA CYS A 128 -9.81 13.09 12.79
C CYS A 128 -9.29 11.91 11.95
N PHE A 129 -10.11 11.27 11.10
CA PHE A 129 -9.67 10.11 10.30
C PHE A 129 -10.45 9.99 9.00
N THR A 130 -9.75 9.80 7.87
CA THR A 130 -10.38 9.50 6.58
C THR A 130 -10.16 8.03 6.25
N ARG A 131 -11.15 7.19 6.53
CA ARG A 131 -11.16 5.79 6.09
C ARG A 131 -11.90 5.69 4.76
N THR A 132 -11.35 4.92 3.82
CA THR A 132 -12.08 4.51 2.62
C THR A 132 -13.24 3.60 3.03
N ILE A 133 -14.40 3.74 2.39
CA ILE A 133 -15.59 2.94 2.65
C ILE A 133 -16.05 2.19 1.39
N ILE A 134 -16.76 1.08 1.57
CA ILE A 134 -17.46 0.41 0.48
C ILE A 134 -18.67 1.25 0.09
N SER A 135 -18.78 1.56 -1.19
CA SER A 135 -19.92 2.31 -1.71
C SER A 135 -20.04 2.10 -3.22
N HIS A 136 -21.26 1.90 -3.71
CA HIS A 136 -21.54 1.86 -5.15
C HIS A 136 -21.17 3.18 -5.86
N ARG A 137 -21.10 4.30 -5.13
CA ARG A 137 -20.62 5.60 -5.65
C ARG A 137 -19.09 5.72 -5.70
N GLY A 138 -18.39 4.70 -5.24
CA GLY A 138 -16.93 4.65 -5.21
C GLY A 138 -16.31 4.27 -6.54
N LYS A 139 -14.97 4.26 -6.58
CA LYS A 139 -14.21 3.77 -7.74
C LYS A 139 -14.15 2.25 -7.70
N PRO A 140 -14.26 1.54 -8.84
CA PRO A 140 -14.12 0.10 -8.89
C PRO A 140 -12.81 -0.37 -8.27
N ALA A 141 -12.90 -1.46 -7.51
CA ALA A 141 -11.76 -2.12 -6.90
C ALA A 141 -11.93 -3.64 -6.92
N SER A 142 -10.84 -4.35 -7.23
CA SER A 142 -10.81 -5.80 -7.35
C SER A 142 -9.59 -6.39 -6.63
N THR A 143 -9.85 -7.39 -5.80
CA THR A 143 -8.90 -8.06 -4.91
C THR A 143 -9.12 -9.57 -4.97
N GLU A 144 -8.07 -10.33 -5.32
CA GLU A 144 -8.04 -11.80 -5.20
C GLU A 144 -7.46 -12.18 -3.85
N ILE A 145 -8.06 -13.17 -3.19
CA ILE A 145 -7.74 -13.57 -1.82
C ILE A 145 -7.73 -15.09 -1.76
N VAL A 146 -6.73 -15.66 -1.09
CA VAL A 146 -6.70 -17.10 -0.78
C VAL A 146 -6.07 -17.29 0.60
N ALA A 147 -6.74 -18.03 1.48
CA ALA A 147 -6.12 -18.44 2.75
C ALA A 147 -5.06 -19.50 2.45
N VAL A 148 -3.87 -19.31 3.03
CA VAL A 148 -2.75 -20.25 2.91
C VAL A 148 -2.53 -21.05 4.19
N ALA A 149 -3.00 -20.55 5.33
CA ALA A 149 -2.97 -21.25 6.61
C ALA A 149 -4.01 -20.67 7.57
N HIS A 150 -4.34 -21.45 8.60
CA HIS A 150 -5.24 -21.09 9.69
C HIS A 150 -4.58 -21.35 11.03
N LEU A 151 -4.87 -20.49 12.00
CA LEU A 151 -4.51 -20.65 13.40
C LEU A 151 -5.79 -20.54 14.23
N VAL A 152 -6.00 -21.49 15.15
CA VAL A 152 -7.06 -21.43 16.14
C VAL A 152 -6.42 -21.34 17.51
N ASP A 153 -6.67 -20.25 18.21
CA ASP A 153 -6.10 -19.96 19.52
C ASP A 153 -7.20 -19.52 20.49
N ALA A 154 -7.10 -19.93 21.75
CA ALA A 154 -8.13 -19.65 22.75
C ALA A 154 -8.22 -18.17 23.15
N ALA A 155 -7.12 -17.41 23.03
CA ALA A 155 -7.06 -16.01 23.41
C ALA A 155 -7.40 -15.05 22.26
N VAL A 156 -7.03 -15.38 21.02
CA VAL A 156 -7.27 -14.51 19.85
C VAL A 156 -8.34 -15.05 18.88
N GLY A 157 -8.86 -16.24 19.12
CA GLY A 157 -9.84 -16.88 18.26
C GLY A 157 -9.22 -17.48 17.00
N THR A 158 -9.99 -17.52 15.91
CA THR A 158 -9.51 -18.01 14.61
C THR A 158 -8.88 -16.88 13.82
N ILE A 159 -7.69 -17.12 13.28
CA ILE A 159 -6.96 -16.23 12.37
C ILE A 159 -6.61 -16.99 11.09
N SER A 160 -6.63 -16.30 9.96
CA SER A 160 -6.17 -16.80 8.67
C SER A 160 -4.96 -16.01 8.17
N LEU A 161 -3.94 -16.71 7.68
CA LEU A 161 -2.90 -16.14 6.84
C LEU A 161 -3.38 -16.17 5.39
N ALA A 162 -3.36 -15.03 4.71
CA ALA A 162 -3.87 -14.91 3.36
C ALA A 162 -2.83 -14.32 2.40
N ASP A 163 -2.72 -14.93 1.22
CA ASP A 163 -2.11 -14.33 0.05
C ASP A 163 -3.17 -13.47 -0.66
N VAL A 164 -2.79 -12.25 -1.01
CA VAL A 164 -3.70 -11.25 -1.60
C VAL A 164 -3.08 -10.64 -2.85
N ARG A 165 -3.83 -10.59 -3.95
CA ARG A 165 -3.45 -9.86 -5.17
C ARG A 165 -4.44 -8.75 -5.43
N ILE A 166 -3.94 -7.54 -5.72
CA ILE A 166 -4.82 -6.41 -6.11
C ILE A 166 -4.64 -6.08 -7.59
N HIS A 167 -5.75 -5.97 -8.30
CA HIS A 167 -5.79 -5.55 -9.70
C HIS A 167 -5.96 -4.03 -9.85
N THR A 168 -6.47 -3.40 -8.79
CA THR A 168 -6.60 -1.95 -8.65
C THR A 168 -5.70 -1.45 -7.52
N GLY A 169 -5.59 -0.13 -7.34
CA GLY A 169 -4.77 0.48 -6.28
C GLY A 169 -5.50 1.61 -5.58
N ARG A 170 -6.61 1.31 -4.90
CA ARG A 170 -7.35 2.32 -4.13
C ARG A 170 -6.78 2.45 -2.72
N ARG A 171 -6.93 3.63 -2.10
CA ARG A 171 -6.47 3.87 -0.72
C ARG A 171 -7.14 2.88 0.24
N HIS A 172 -6.36 2.25 1.11
CA HIS A 172 -6.82 1.24 2.08
C HIS A 172 -7.61 0.07 1.44
N GLN A 173 -7.39 -0.26 0.17
CA GLN A 173 -8.23 -1.22 -0.56
C GLN A 173 -8.37 -2.56 0.14
N ILE A 174 -7.24 -3.22 0.44
CA ILE A 174 -7.20 -4.53 1.09
C ILE A 174 -7.91 -4.45 2.45
N ARG A 175 -7.54 -3.47 3.26
CA ARG A 175 -8.11 -3.22 4.59
C ARG A 175 -9.63 -3.06 4.59
N ALA A 176 -10.15 -2.23 3.69
CA ALA A 176 -11.59 -2.00 3.55
C ALA A 176 -12.35 -3.23 3.03
N HIS A 177 -11.75 -3.96 2.09
CA HIS A 177 -12.29 -5.20 1.54
C HIS A 177 -12.38 -6.30 2.60
N PHE A 178 -11.32 -6.52 3.37
CA PHE A 178 -11.29 -7.51 4.45
C PHE A 178 -12.28 -7.17 5.56
N GLY A 179 -12.35 -5.90 5.99
CA GLY A 179 -13.39 -5.45 6.93
C GLY A 179 -14.82 -5.65 6.40
N TYR A 180 -15.05 -5.43 5.10
CA TYR A 180 -16.35 -5.62 4.46
C TYR A 180 -16.80 -7.09 4.43
N MET A 181 -15.87 -8.04 4.24
CA MET A 181 -16.18 -9.46 4.27
C MET A 181 -16.40 -10.00 5.70
N GLY A 182 -16.22 -9.17 6.74
CA GLY A 182 -16.27 -9.62 8.13
C GLY A 182 -14.97 -10.27 8.63
N HIS A 183 -13.88 -10.13 7.88
CA HIS A 183 -12.55 -10.67 8.20
C HIS A 183 -11.52 -9.54 8.34
N PRO A 184 -11.67 -8.60 9.31
CA PRO A 184 -10.75 -7.48 9.44
C PRO A 184 -9.31 -7.96 9.64
N LEU A 185 -8.35 -7.18 9.13
CA LEU A 185 -6.93 -7.49 9.32
C LEU A 185 -6.54 -7.37 10.79
N VAL A 186 -5.65 -8.23 11.26
CA VAL A 186 -5.13 -8.18 12.63
C VAL A 186 -4.45 -6.82 12.88
N GLY A 187 -4.79 -6.16 13.99
CA GLY A 187 -4.30 -4.83 14.35
C GLY A 187 -5.00 -3.67 13.62
N ASP A 188 -5.99 -3.93 12.75
CA ASP A 188 -6.67 -2.89 11.96
C ASP A 188 -7.96 -2.36 12.60
N THR A 189 -7.79 -1.59 13.67
CA THR A 189 -8.91 -0.98 14.41
C THR A 189 -9.79 -0.03 13.58
N ALA A 190 -9.27 0.51 12.47
CA ALA A 190 -10.02 1.40 11.58
C ALA A 190 -11.09 0.64 10.75
N TYR A 191 -10.88 -0.66 10.54
CA TYR A 191 -11.67 -1.52 9.68
C TYR A 191 -12.34 -2.69 10.41
N GLY A 192 -12.33 -2.68 11.74
CA GLY A 192 -13.16 -3.59 12.56
C GLY A 192 -12.40 -4.55 13.45
N ALA A 193 -11.06 -4.51 13.46
CA ALA A 193 -10.28 -5.32 14.39
C ALA A 193 -10.46 -4.83 15.84
N SER A 194 -10.37 -5.75 16.80
CA SER A 194 -10.50 -5.42 18.22
C SER A 194 -9.33 -4.57 18.69
N ARG A 195 -9.59 -3.63 19.60
CA ARG A 195 -8.51 -2.92 20.31
C ARG A 195 -7.71 -3.83 21.24
N ALA A 196 -8.24 -5.02 21.56
CA ALA A 196 -7.55 -6.03 22.35
C ALA A 196 -6.57 -6.87 21.51
N ASP A 197 -6.47 -6.64 20.19
CA ASP A 197 -5.47 -7.28 19.36
C ASP A 197 -4.07 -6.99 19.90
N ARG A 198 -3.25 -8.04 20.01
CA ARG A 198 -1.87 -7.93 20.53
C ARG A 198 -0.92 -7.20 19.55
N TYR A 199 -1.36 -6.93 18.32
CA TYR A 199 -0.56 -6.25 17.31
C TYR A 199 -0.81 -4.75 17.30
N PRO A 200 0.25 -3.93 17.45
CA PRO A 200 0.10 -2.48 17.57
C PRO A 200 -0.25 -1.78 16.24
N HIS A 201 -0.11 -2.48 15.12
CA HIS A 201 -0.40 -1.96 13.80
C HIS A 201 -0.89 -3.07 12.85
N VAL A 202 -1.39 -2.66 11.68
CA VAL A 202 -1.99 -3.57 10.70
C VAL A 202 -0.99 -4.61 10.20
N PHE A 203 -1.35 -5.89 10.29
CA PHE A 203 -0.58 -6.98 9.68
C PHE A 203 -0.85 -7.03 8.18
N LEU A 204 -0.13 -6.19 7.41
CA LEU A 204 -0.20 -6.16 5.96
C LEU A 204 1.19 -5.90 5.37
N HIS A 205 1.62 -6.79 4.48
CA HIS A 205 2.94 -6.75 3.87
C HIS A 205 2.87 -6.88 2.34
N ALA A 206 3.43 -5.91 1.61
CA ALA A 206 3.60 -5.97 0.16
C ALA A 206 4.75 -6.93 -0.21
N ARG A 207 4.43 -8.24 -0.21
CA ARG A 207 5.38 -9.35 -0.41
C ARG A 207 6.04 -9.35 -1.77
N ALA A 208 5.32 -9.01 -2.84
CA ALA A 208 5.93 -8.99 -4.16
C ALA A 208 5.36 -7.91 -5.07
N LEU A 209 6.25 -7.38 -5.90
CA LEU A 209 5.93 -6.37 -6.90
C LEU A 209 6.61 -6.74 -8.21
N GLY A 210 5.85 -6.73 -9.30
CA GLY A 210 6.37 -7.12 -10.61
C GLY A 210 5.87 -6.23 -11.75
N ILE A 211 6.76 -5.99 -12.71
CA ILE A 211 6.44 -5.33 -13.97
C ILE A 211 6.94 -6.20 -15.11
N ARG A 212 6.14 -6.29 -16.17
CA ARG A 212 6.59 -6.82 -17.46
C ARG A 212 6.75 -5.68 -18.45
N SER A 213 7.95 -5.50 -18.99
CA SER A 213 8.26 -4.52 -20.02
C SER A 213 9.07 -5.19 -21.12
N GLU A 214 8.61 -5.12 -22.37
CA GLU A 214 9.38 -5.58 -23.55
C GLU A 214 9.96 -7.00 -23.43
N GLY A 215 9.16 -7.94 -22.89
CA GLY A 215 9.59 -9.33 -22.66
C GLY A 215 10.42 -9.56 -21.39
N ILE A 216 10.92 -8.51 -20.74
CA ILE A 216 11.64 -8.59 -19.47
C ILE A 216 10.64 -8.53 -18.30
N ALA A 217 10.70 -9.55 -17.44
CA ALA A 217 9.93 -9.59 -16.20
C ALA A 217 10.83 -9.18 -15.03
N LEU A 218 10.63 -7.96 -14.51
CA LEU A 218 11.24 -7.50 -13.27
C LEU A 218 10.30 -7.85 -12.12
N ARG A 219 10.75 -8.66 -11.16
CA ARG A 219 9.99 -8.99 -9.96
C ARG A 219 10.89 -8.90 -8.73
N ALA A 220 10.44 -8.18 -7.72
CA ALA A 220 11.01 -8.26 -6.38
C ALA A 220 10.07 -9.05 -5.48
N VAL A 221 10.66 -9.91 -4.66
CA VAL A 221 10.02 -10.57 -3.53
C VAL A 221 10.73 -10.07 -2.29
N VAL A 222 9.95 -9.64 -1.30
CA VAL A 222 10.47 -9.19 -0.02
C VAL A 222 9.97 -10.13 1.05
N SER A 223 10.91 -10.58 1.89
CA SER A 223 10.60 -11.41 3.04
C SER A 223 9.74 -10.64 4.04
N LEU A 224 8.92 -11.39 4.78
CA LEU A 224 8.23 -10.82 5.93
C LEU A 224 9.26 -10.21 6.89
N PRO A 225 9.01 -9.01 7.42
CA PRO A 225 9.87 -8.43 8.44
C PRO A 225 9.81 -9.29 9.72
N PRO A 226 10.87 -9.30 10.54
CA PRO A 226 10.94 -10.15 11.74
C PRO A 226 9.74 -10.01 12.68
N GLU A 227 9.24 -8.78 12.82
CA GLU A 227 8.04 -8.45 13.61
C GLU A 227 6.76 -9.17 13.15
N LEU A 228 6.68 -9.54 11.86
CA LEU A 228 5.57 -10.30 11.28
C LEU A 228 5.86 -11.81 11.22
N VAL A 229 7.11 -12.25 11.40
CA VAL A 229 7.49 -13.67 11.42
C VAL A 229 7.27 -14.31 12.80
N GLN A 230 7.38 -13.52 13.86
CA GLN A 230 7.23 -13.99 15.25
C GLN A 230 5.77 -14.20 15.68
N VAL A 231 4.83 -14.05 14.75
CA VAL A 231 3.37 -14.04 14.96
C VAL A 231 2.78 -15.39 14.63
#